data_AF-A0A6B0WS55-F1
#
_entry.id   AF-A0A6B0WS55-F1
#
_cell.length_a   1.000
_cell.length_b   1.000
_cell.length_c   1.000
_cell.angle_alpha   90.00
_cell.angle_beta   90.00
_cell.angle_gamma   90.00
#
_symmetry.space_group_name_H-M   'P 1'
#
loop_
_entity.id
_entity.type
_entity.pdbx_description
1 polymer ?
#
loop_
_entity_poly.entity_id
_entity_poly.type
_entity_poly.pdbx_seq_one_letter_code
_entity_poly.pdbx_strand_id
1 'polypeptide(L)'
;MKTTIILDTDVAQRLKEAMHRQGKSFQETLDDVLRRGLELSQQPFEVKSRPFCLRQGLDPARLSEMDDDLEIEEFLRKTARLNEFEK
;
A
#
# COMPACT_ATOMS: atom_id res chain seq x y z
N MET A 1 -22.48 28.45 -8.36
CA MET A 1 -22.12 29.71 -7.68
C MET A 1 -20.75 30.14 -8.18
N LYS A 2 -20.49 31.44 -8.35
CA LYS A 2 -19.15 31.95 -8.74
C LYS A 2 -18.47 32.53 -7.51
N THR A 3 -17.36 31.94 -7.11
CA THR A 3 -16.59 32.34 -5.93
C THR A 3 -15.16 32.62 -6.35
N THR A 4 -14.60 33.71 -5.83
CA THR A 4 -13.16 33.97 -5.93
C THR A 4 -12.50 33.47 -4.65
N ILE A 5 -11.52 32.58 -4.78
CA ILE A 5 -10.76 32.03 -3.67
C ILE A 5 -9.28 32.40 -3.84
N ILE A 6 -8.59 32.62 -2.72
CA ILE A 6 -7.15 32.78 -2.68
C ILE A 6 -6.57 31.43 -2.27
N LEU A 7 -5.57 30.96 -3.01
CA LEU A 7 -4.94 29.66 -2.79
C LEU A 7 -3.46 29.84 -2.48
N ASP A 8 -2.95 28.99 -1.59
CA ASP A 8 -1.51 28.85 -1.40
C ASP A 8 -0.82 28.34 -2.66
N THR A 9 0.46 28.70 -2.80
CA THR A 9 1.23 28.41 -4.02
C THR A 9 1.38 26.90 -4.27
N ASP A 10 1.51 26.12 -3.21
CA ASP A 10 1.62 24.66 -3.27
C ASP A 10 0.29 24.00 -3.69
N VAL A 11 -0.84 24.48 -3.15
CA VAL A 11 -2.18 24.00 -3.51
C VAL A 11 -2.48 24.31 -4.98
N ALA A 12 -2.15 25.53 -5.43
CA ALA A 12 -2.31 25.91 -6.83
C ALA A 12 -1.47 25.02 -7.78
N GLN A 13 -0.24 24.66 -7.38
CA GLN A 13 0.60 23.77 -8.16
C GLN A 13 0.03 22.35 -8.24
N ARG A 14 -0.43 21.80 -7.12
CA ARG A 14 -1.07 20.47 -7.06
C ARG A 14 -2.35 20.41 -7.91
N LEU A 15 -3.14 21.49 -7.92
CA LEU A 15 -4.32 21.58 -8.77
C LEU A 15 -3.96 21.57 -10.26
N LYS A 16 -2.92 22.31 -10.68
CA LYS A 16 -2.44 22.27 -12.08
C LYS A 16 -2.01 20.87 -12.50
N GLU A 17 -1.26 20.17 -11.65
CA GLU A 17 -0.87 18.78 -11.93
C GLU A 17 -2.07 17.84 -12.02
N ALA A 18 -3.09 18.05 -11.18
CA ALA A 18 -4.33 17.27 -11.23
C ALA A 18 -5.12 17.56 -12.52
N MET A 19 -5.15 18.81 -12.98
CA MET A 19 -5.76 19.18 -14.27
C MET A 19 -5.05 18.46 -15.42
N HIS A 20 -3.72 18.50 -15.47
CA HIS A 20 -2.94 17.83 -16.53
C HIS A 20 -3.16 16.32 -16.54
N ARG A 21 -3.26 15.70 -15.36
CA ARG A 21 -3.53 14.26 -15.24
C ARG A 21 -4.94 13.87 -15.66
N GLN A 22 -5.94 14.71 -15.41
CA GLN A 22 -7.34 14.39 -15.68
C GLN A 22 -7.87 14.96 -17.01
N GLY A 23 -7.15 15.88 -17.64
CA GLY A 23 -7.60 16.58 -18.86
C GLY A 23 -8.81 17.50 -18.63
N LYS A 24 -9.03 17.97 -17.41
CA LYS A 24 -10.20 18.79 -17.02
C LYS A 24 -9.85 20.26 -16.83
N SER A 25 -10.87 21.12 -16.86
CA SER A 25 -10.71 22.53 -16.53
C SER A 25 -10.36 22.74 -15.05
N PHE A 26 -9.86 23.93 -14.72
CA PHE A 26 -9.50 24.29 -13.34
C PHE A 26 -10.70 24.21 -12.40
N GLN A 27 -11.86 24.72 -12.84
CA GLN A 27 -13.07 24.72 -12.04
C GLN A 27 -13.57 23.29 -11.77
N GLU A 28 -13.64 22.44 -12.79
CA GLU A 28 -14.07 21.05 -12.61
C GLU A 28 -13.11 20.29 -11.68
N THR A 29 -11.81 20.50 -11.84
CA THR A 29 -10.80 19.87 -10.98
C THR A 29 -10.91 20.35 -9.53
N LEU A 30 -11.15 21.64 -9.32
CA LEU A 30 -11.33 22.22 -7.99
C LEU A 30 -12.60 21.69 -7.32
N ASP A 31 -13.74 21.67 -8.03
CA ASP A 31 -15.00 21.17 -7.50
C ASP A 31 -14.89 19.68 -7.15
N ASP A 32 -14.23 18.87 -7.99
CA ASP A 32 -13.98 17.45 -7.72
C ASP A 32 -13.11 17.25 -6.47
N VAL A 33 -12.03 18.02 -6.33
CA VAL A 33 -11.14 17.94 -5.16
C VAL A 33 -11.86 18.36 -3.89
N LEU A 34 -12.64 19.44 -3.93
CA LEU A 34 -13.42 19.90 -2.78
C LEU A 34 -14.48 18.88 -2.38
N ARG A 35 -15.22 18.30 -3.33
CA ARG A 35 -16.20 17.25 -3.04
C ARG A 35 -15.56 16.07 -2.34
N ARG A 36 -14.45 15.55 -2.90
CA ARG A 36 -13.70 14.45 -2.27
C ARG A 36 -13.19 14.83 -0.88
N GLY A 37 -12.63 16.02 -0.73
CA GLY A 37 -12.11 16.51 0.56
C GLY A 37 -13.20 16.66 1.62
N LEU A 38 -14.40 17.09 1.23
CA LEU A 38 -15.54 17.25 2.13
C LEU A 38 -16.28 15.94 2.40
N GLU A 39 -16.25 14.98 1.46
CA GLU A 39 -16.81 13.63 1.63
C GLU A 39 -15.91 12.72 2.47
N LEU A 40 -14.61 13.02 2.55
CA LEU A 40 -13.70 12.37 3.49
C LEU A 40 -14.07 12.75 4.92
N SER A 41 -15.06 12.06 5.49
CA SER A 41 -15.24 12.03 6.94
C SER A 41 -13.91 11.53 7.52
N GLN A 42 -13.29 12.30 8.40
CA GLN A 42 -12.10 11.86 9.14
C GLN A 42 -12.49 10.78 10.14
N GLN A 43 -12.90 9.61 9.65
CA GLN A 43 -12.94 8.43 10.48
C GLN A 43 -11.49 8.10 10.81
N PRO A 44 -11.13 8.04 12.11
CA PRO A 44 -9.81 7.58 12.51
C PRO A 44 -9.54 6.25 11.83
N PHE A 45 -8.33 6.10 11.30
CA PHE A 45 -7.91 4.81 10.78
C PHE A 45 -7.92 3.79 11.92
N GLU A 46 -8.85 2.84 11.85
CA GLU A 46 -9.02 1.80 12.86
C GLU A 46 -8.43 0.48 12.35
N VAL A 47 -7.42 -0.03 13.07
CA VAL A 47 -6.86 -1.35 12.78
C VAL A 47 -7.83 -2.41 13.28
N LYS A 48 -8.58 -3.01 12.35
CA LYS A 48 -9.44 -4.16 12.64
C LYS A 48 -8.61 -5.42 12.82
N SER A 49 -8.11 -5.67 14.03
CA SER A 49 -7.43 -6.92 14.35
C SER A 49 -8.39 -8.10 14.21
N ARG A 50 -7.94 -9.18 13.57
CA ARG A 50 -8.63 -10.48 13.59
C ARG A 50 -7.79 -11.45 14.41
N PRO A 51 -8.41 -12.32 15.23
CA PRO A 51 -7.68 -13.35 15.92
C PRO A 51 -7.13 -14.35 14.87
N PHE A 52 -5.84 -14.24 14.58
CA PHE A 52 -5.11 -15.25 13.82
C PHE A 52 -4.41 -16.14 14.84
N CYS A 53 -4.99 -17.32 15.07
CA CYS A 53 -4.34 -18.34 15.89
C CYS A 53 -3.38 -19.15 15.03
N LEU A 54 -2.30 -19.64 15.64
CA LEU A 54 -1.43 -20.62 15.01
C LEU A 54 -2.18 -21.96 14.86
N ARG A 55 -1.83 -22.73 13.83
CA ARG A 55 -2.34 -24.10 13.67
C ARG A 55 -1.87 -24.96 14.85
N GLN A 56 -2.69 -25.94 15.24
CA GLN A 56 -2.30 -26.90 16.28
C GLN A 56 -0.98 -27.59 15.91
N GLY A 57 -0.09 -27.73 16.89
CA GLY A 57 1.25 -28.30 16.71
C GLY A 57 2.33 -27.27 16.33
N LEU A 58 1.97 -26.01 16.08
CA LEU A 58 2.95 -24.93 15.89
C LEU A 58 3.23 -24.25 17.24
N ASP A 59 4.47 -24.33 17.69
CA ASP A 59 4.94 -23.62 18.87
C ASP A 59 5.49 -22.24 18.47
N PRO A 60 4.87 -21.13 18.90
CA PRO A 60 5.35 -19.78 18.59
C PRO A 60 6.78 -19.53 19.05
N ALA A 61 7.25 -20.20 20.12
CA ALA A 61 8.60 -20.03 20.63
C ALA A 61 9.68 -20.67 19.73
N ARG A 62 9.27 -21.58 18.83
CA ARG A 62 10.18 -22.36 17.97
C ARG A 62 10.10 -21.96 16.50
N LEU A 63 9.43 -20.86 16.18
CA LEU A 63 9.30 -20.38 14.80
C LEU A 63 10.66 -20.11 14.14
N SER A 64 11.67 -19.70 14.91
CA SER A 64 13.03 -19.51 14.39
C SER A 64 13.66 -20.82 13.92
N GLU A 65 13.55 -21.88 14.72
CA GLU A 65 14.09 -23.20 14.35
C GLU A 65 13.41 -23.74 13.10
N MET A 66 12.09 -23.54 12.98
CA MET A 66 11.32 -23.94 11.80
C MET A 66 11.72 -23.14 10.55
N ASP A 67 12.09 -21.87 10.71
CA ASP A 67 12.59 -21.04 9.61
C ASP A 67 13.97 -21.52 9.13
N ASP A 68 14.86 -21.83 10.07
CA ASP A 68 16.18 -22.40 9.78
C ASP A 68 16.06 -23.73 9.00
N ASP A 69 15.16 -24.62 9.43
CA ASP A 69 14.90 -25.90 8.76
C ASP A 69 14.42 -25.68 7.31
N LEU A 70 13.49 -24.74 7.10
CA LEU A 70 12.98 -24.40 5.76
C LEU A 70 14.07 -23.79 4.86
N GLU A 71 14.96 -22.97 5.42
CA GLU A 71 16.08 -22.39 4.68
C GLU A 71 17.04 -23.49 4.21
N ILE A 72 17.39 -24.43 5.09
CA ILE A 72 18.26 -25.56 4.77
C ILE A 72 17.65 -26.42 3.66
N GLU A 73 16.35 -26.77 3.76
CA GLU A 73 15.65 -27.55 2.74
C GLU A 73 15.70 -26.88 1.36
N GLU A 74 15.41 -25.57 1.29
CA GLU A 74 15.44 -24.84 0.03
C GLU A 74 16.86 -24.65 -0.52
N PHE A 75 17.87 -24.49 0.35
CA PHE A 75 19.27 -24.45 -0.07
C PHE A 75 19.69 -25.76 -0.75
N LEU A 76 19.37 -26.90 -0.13
CA LEU A 76 19.68 -28.22 -0.69
C LEU A 76 18.95 -28.43 -2.03
N ARG A 77 17.67 -28.07 -2.09
CA ARG A 77 16.85 -28.17 -3.31
C ARG A 77 17.44 -27.36 -4.48
N LYS A 78 17.84 -26.11 -4.23
CA LYS A 78 18.43 -25.23 -5.24
C LYS A 78 19.79 -25.75 -5.72
N THR A 79 20.63 -26.21 -4.79
CA THR A 79 21.95 -26.75 -5.10
C THR A 79 21.85 -28.02 -5.95
N ALA A 80 20.93 -28.93 -5.59
CA ALA A 80 20.66 -30.13 -6.38
C ALA A 80 20.25 -29.80 -7.82
N ARG A 81 19.32 -28.85 -7.98
CA ARG A 81 18.87 -28.38 -9.30
C ARG A 81 20.01 -27.77 -10.13
N LEU A 82 20.87 -26.93 -9.52
CA LEU A 82 22.01 -26.33 -10.23
C LEU A 82 22.99 -27.41 -10.72
N ASN A 83 23.30 -28.39 -9.86
CA ASN A 83 24.19 -29.50 -10.20
C ASN A 83 23.61 -30.40 -11.31
N GLU A 84 22.29 -30.50 -11.44
CA GLU A 84 21.64 -31.21 -12.56
C GLU A 84 21.73 -30.45 -13.89
N PHE A 85 21.85 -29.11 -13.87
CA PHE A 85 22.01 -28.28 -15.07
C PHE A 85 23.46 -28.15 -15.54
N GLU A 86 24.44 -28.36 -14.67
CA GLU A 86 25.87 -28.32 -14.99
C GLU A 86 26.42 -29.63 -15.57
N LYS A 87 25.58 -30.66 -15.71
CA LYS A 87 25.93 -32.00 -16.19
C LYS A 87 25.33 -32.31 -17.56
#